data_AF-A0A258FU09-F1
#
_entry.id   AF-A0A258FU09-F1
#
_cell.length_a   1.000
_cell.length_b   1.000
_cell.length_c   1.000
_cell.angle_alpha   90.00
_cell.angle_beta   90.00
_cell.angle_gamma   90.00
#
_symmetry.space_group_name_H-M   'P 1'
#
loop_
_entity.id
_entity.type
_entity.pdbx_description
1 polymer ?
#
loop_
_entity_poly.entity_id
_entity_poly.type
_entity_poly.pdbx_seq_one_letter_code
_entity_poly.pdbx_strand_id
1 'polypeptide(L)'
;MRTTASAALLLSVLALAGCEGGGDPVDQARQEALTANRAAAHPIDPAMLADAEAPPAASARSVGDQAFVVAMIDQHRETIVAAEAALSQSSDPEIQRLARSIIDARSREITELQTWKPAAR
;
A
#
# COMPACT_ATOMS: atom_id res chain seq x y z
N MET A 1 74.50 -20.13 -11.64
CA MET A 1 74.56 -18.66 -11.70
C MET A 1 73.62 -18.17 -12.79
N ARG A 2 72.64 -17.35 -12.40
CA ARG A 2 71.71 -16.52 -13.21
C ARG A 2 70.69 -17.27 -14.07
N THR A 3 69.48 -17.24 -13.53
CA THR A 3 68.20 -17.87 -13.86
C THR A 3 67.61 -17.45 -15.20
N THR A 4 66.95 -18.40 -15.84
CA THR A 4 66.07 -18.33 -17.02
C THR A 4 64.95 -17.32 -16.84
N ALA A 5 64.66 -16.52 -17.88
CA ALA A 5 63.53 -15.60 -17.93
C ALA A 5 62.21 -16.39 -17.95
N SER A 6 61.49 -16.37 -16.83
CA SER A 6 60.16 -16.95 -16.70
C SER A 6 59.09 -16.01 -17.26
N ALA A 7 58.25 -16.59 -18.13
CA ALA A 7 56.80 -16.44 -18.22
C ALA A 7 56.15 -15.05 -18.05
N ALA A 8 55.45 -14.62 -19.10
CA ALA A 8 54.17 -13.94 -18.92
C ALA A 8 53.12 -14.69 -19.76
N LEU A 9 52.35 -15.54 -19.08
CA LEU A 9 51.08 -16.05 -19.57
C LEU A 9 50.18 -14.86 -19.92
N LEU A 10 49.72 -14.78 -21.16
CA LEU A 10 48.54 -13.97 -21.50
C LEU A 10 47.31 -14.72 -20.99
N LEU A 11 46.91 -14.42 -19.74
CA LEU A 11 45.58 -14.72 -19.23
C LEU A 11 44.55 -13.93 -20.05
N SER A 12 43.97 -14.55 -21.06
CA SER A 12 42.75 -14.07 -21.71
C SER A 12 41.53 -14.54 -20.95
N VAL A 13 41.32 -13.97 -19.76
CA VAL A 13 40.01 -14.00 -19.10
C VAL A 13 39.46 -12.60 -19.19
N LEU A 14 38.41 -12.39 -19.98
CA LEU A 14 37.35 -11.50 -19.54
C LEU A 14 36.03 -11.84 -20.24
N ALA A 15 35.15 -12.42 -19.43
CA ALA A 15 33.70 -12.40 -19.42
C ALA A 15 32.98 -12.17 -20.76
N LEU A 16 32.18 -13.18 -21.12
CA LEU A 16 30.98 -13.02 -21.95
C LEU A 16 30.27 -11.72 -21.59
N ALA A 17 30.00 -10.93 -22.61
CA ALA A 17 29.07 -9.81 -22.57
C ALA A 17 27.76 -10.25 -21.89
N GLY A 18 27.61 -9.89 -20.62
CA GLY A 18 26.28 -9.66 -20.05
C GLY A 18 25.74 -8.41 -20.74
N CYS A 19 24.57 -8.52 -21.35
CA CYS A 19 23.85 -7.43 -22.01
C CYS A 19 23.89 -6.14 -21.17
N GLU A 20 24.14 -5.02 -21.84
CA GLU A 20 24.09 -3.65 -21.33
C GLU A 20 22.96 -3.39 -20.33
N GLY A 21 23.31 -3.40 -19.04
CA GLY A 21 22.50 -2.84 -17.97
C GLY A 21 22.73 -1.34 -17.88
N GLY A 22 22.30 -0.60 -18.91
CA GLY A 22 22.23 0.86 -18.90
C GLY A 22 20.85 1.33 -18.44
N GLY A 23 20.45 0.98 -17.22
CA GLY A 23 19.24 1.51 -16.60
C GLY A 23 19.55 2.82 -15.87
N ASP A 24 18.59 3.75 -15.84
CA ASP A 24 18.66 4.88 -14.90
C ASP A 24 18.93 4.31 -13.49
N PRO A 25 19.93 4.81 -12.74
CA PRO A 25 20.23 4.31 -11.40
C PRO A 25 19.03 4.35 -10.46
N VAL A 26 18.08 5.26 -10.68
CA VAL A 26 16.81 5.33 -9.94
C VAL A 26 15.89 4.17 -10.29
N ASP A 27 15.78 3.82 -11.58
CA ASP A 27 14.97 2.67 -12.01
C ASP A 27 15.56 1.35 -11.55
N GLN A 28 16.90 1.23 -11.56
CA GLN A 28 17.57 0.06 -11.02
C GLN A 28 17.32 -0.08 -9.51
N ALA A 29 17.49 0.99 -8.73
CA ALA A 29 17.19 0.98 -7.30
C ALA A 29 15.71 0.67 -7.00
N ARG A 30 14.79 1.17 -7.84
CA ARG A 30 13.36 0.88 -7.74
C ARG A 30 13.08 -0.59 -8.00
N GLN A 31 13.66 -1.17 -9.05
CA GLN A 31 13.53 -2.59 -9.34
C GLN A 31 14.07 -3.46 -8.20
N GLU A 32 15.24 -3.14 -7.66
CA GLU A 32 15.86 -3.86 -6.54
C GLU A 32 14.98 -3.81 -5.28
N ALA A 33 14.44 -2.64 -4.93
CA ALA A 33 13.53 -2.46 -3.80
C ALA A 33 12.22 -3.27 -3.99
N LEU A 34 11.66 -3.27 -5.20
CA LEU A 34 10.47 -4.06 -5.52
C LEU A 34 10.73 -5.57 -5.44
N THR A 35 11.94 -6.00 -5.78
CA THR A 35 12.34 -7.42 -5.76
C THR A 35 12.58 -7.88 -4.31
N ALA A 36 13.23 -7.06 -3.50
CA ALA A 36 13.39 -7.30 -2.07
C ALA A 36 12.04 -7.35 -1.34
N ASN A 37 11.12 -6.44 -1.69
CA ASN A 37 9.78 -6.41 -1.10
C ASN A 37 8.94 -7.64 -1.52
N ARG A 38 9.08 -8.13 -2.76
CA ARG A 38 8.46 -9.39 -3.20
C ARG A 38 9.01 -10.61 -2.47
N ALA A 39 10.31 -10.63 -2.16
CA ALA A 39 10.92 -11.71 -1.39
C ALA A 39 10.47 -11.71 0.08
N ALA A 40 10.06 -10.56 0.61
CA ALA A 40 9.47 -10.41 1.94
C ALA A 40 7.96 -10.68 1.98
N ALA A 41 7.28 -10.69 0.84
CA ALA A 41 5.86 -11.04 0.77
C ALA A 41 5.70 -12.55 0.90
N HIS A 42 4.86 -13.00 1.84
CA HIS A 42 4.42 -14.38 1.91
C HIS A 42 3.73 -14.74 0.57
N PRO A 43 4.05 -15.88 -0.07
CA PRO A 43 3.38 -16.28 -1.29
C PRO A 43 1.88 -16.37 -1.02
N ILE A 44 1.09 -15.53 -1.68
CA ILE A 44 -0.35 -15.72 -1.74
C ILE A 44 -0.54 -17.04 -2.49
N ASP A 45 -1.11 -18.04 -1.83
CA ASP A 45 -1.45 -19.33 -2.45
C ASP A 45 -2.33 -19.04 -3.67
N PRO A 46 -2.02 -19.55 -4.88
CA PRO A 46 -2.90 -19.42 -6.04
C PRO A 46 -4.31 -19.92 -5.76
N ALA A 47 -4.51 -20.82 -4.80
CA ALA A 47 -5.84 -21.20 -4.30
C ALA A 47 -6.60 -20.02 -3.66
N MET A 48 -5.89 -19.13 -2.97
CA MET A 48 -6.46 -17.91 -2.39
C MET A 48 -6.83 -16.86 -3.46
N LEU A 49 -6.23 -16.94 -4.65
CA LEU A 49 -6.62 -16.16 -5.84
C LEU A 49 -7.71 -16.84 -6.67
N ALA A 50 -7.88 -18.16 -6.55
CA ALA A 50 -8.90 -18.93 -7.25
C ALA A 50 -10.31 -18.73 -6.65
N ASP A 51 -10.40 -18.40 -5.36
CA ASP A 51 -11.65 -18.00 -4.70
C ASP A 51 -11.99 -16.51 -4.90
N ALA A 52 -11.13 -15.74 -5.59
CA ALA A 52 -11.45 -14.39 -6.06
C ALA A 52 -12.34 -14.46 -7.32
N GLU A 53 -13.41 -15.25 -7.28
CA GLU A 53 -14.51 -15.05 -8.20
C GLU A 53 -15.13 -13.69 -7.84
N ALA A 54 -14.87 -12.68 -8.68
CA ALA A 54 -15.53 -11.39 -8.56
C ALA A 54 -17.03 -11.65 -8.53
N PRO A 55 -17.73 -11.37 -7.41
CA PRO A 55 -19.13 -11.74 -7.32
C PRO A 55 -19.91 -11.02 -8.42
N PRO A 56 -21.01 -11.60 -8.94
CA PRO A 56 -21.82 -10.95 -9.96
C PRO A 56 -22.17 -9.56 -9.49
N ALA A 57 -21.64 -8.56 -10.20
CA ALA A 57 -21.48 -7.21 -9.70
C ALA A 57 -22.80 -6.57 -9.24
N ALA A 58 -23.95 -7.10 -9.65
CA ALA A 58 -25.26 -6.56 -9.34
C ALA A 58 -25.88 -7.04 -8.01
N SER A 59 -25.60 -8.25 -7.52
CA SER A 59 -26.26 -8.80 -6.31
C SER A 59 -25.37 -8.80 -5.06
N ALA A 60 -24.04 -8.82 -5.22
CA ALA A 60 -23.12 -8.61 -4.12
C ALA A 60 -22.99 -7.14 -3.71
N ARG A 61 -23.37 -6.21 -4.59
CA ARG A 61 -23.51 -4.80 -4.24
C ARG A 61 -24.50 -4.62 -3.08
N SER A 62 -25.73 -5.14 -3.13
CA SER A 62 -26.72 -4.74 -2.11
C SER A 62 -26.41 -5.16 -0.65
N VAL A 63 -25.82 -6.34 -0.42
CA VAL A 63 -25.49 -6.81 0.94
C VAL A 63 -24.08 -6.39 1.35
N GLY A 64 -23.12 -6.46 0.42
CA GLY A 64 -21.75 -5.97 0.62
C GLY A 64 -21.72 -4.46 0.87
N ASP A 65 -22.52 -3.69 0.13
CA ASP A 65 -22.64 -2.24 0.28
C ASP A 65 -23.28 -1.87 1.61
N GLN A 66 -24.27 -2.62 2.12
CA GLN A 66 -24.90 -2.29 3.41
C GLN A 66 -23.98 -2.57 4.60
N ALA A 67 -23.33 -3.74 4.63
CA ALA A 67 -22.37 -4.08 5.68
C ALA A 67 -21.18 -3.11 5.67
N PHE A 68 -20.69 -2.75 4.48
CA PHE A 68 -19.66 -1.73 4.29
C PHE A 68 -20.11 -0.36 4.81
N VAL A 69 -21.30 0.12 4.44
CA VAL A 69 -21.83 1.41 4.90
C VAL A 69 -21.97 1.47 6.42
N VAL A 70 -22.45 0.39 7.05
CA VAL A 70 -22.52 0.32 8.52
C VAL A 70 -21.12 0.39 9.13
N ALA A 71 -20.19 -0.43 8.65
CA ALA A 71 -18.81 -0.44 9.16
C ALA A 71 -18.11 0.92 8.99
N MET A 72 -18.29 1.59 7.85
CA MET A 72 -17.70 2.91 7.60
C MET A 72 -18.30 3.99 8.50
N ILE A 73 -19.62 3.99 8.72
CA ILE A 73 -20.25 4.93 9.66
C ILE A 73 -19.66 4.76 11.06
N ASP A 74 -19.48 3.52 11.52
CA ASP A 74 -18.94 3.25 12.85
C ASP A 74 -17.46 3.66 12.96
N GLN A 75 -16.63 3.31 11.97
CA GLN A 75 -15.24 3.77 11.91
C GLN A 75 -15.12 5.30 11.89
N HIS A 76 -16.03 6.00 11.20
CA HIS A 76 -16.03 7.47 11.18
C HIS A 76 -16.41 8.05 12.55
N ARG A 77 -17.36 7.44 13.26
CA ARG A 77 -17.73 7.85 14.63
C ARG A 77 -16.56 7.68 15.60
N GLU A 78 -15.84 6.58 15.54
CA GLU A 78 -14.63 6.36 16.34
C GLU A 78 -13.57 7.42 16.05
N THR A 79 -13.41 7.77 14.77
CA THR A 79 -12.48 8.84 14.35
C THR A 79 -12.89 10.20 14.90
N ILE A 80 -14.20 10.51 14.93
CA ILE A 80 -14.72 11.75 15.52
C ILE A 80 -14.42 11.80 17.03
N VAL A 81 -14.67 10.72 17.76
CA VAL A 81 -14.36 10.63 19.21
C VAL A 81 -12.87 10.89 19.46
N ALA A 82 -11.98 10.30 18.66
CA ALA A 82 -10.54 10.54 18.77
C ALA A 82 -10.17 12.00 18.46
N ALA A 83 -10.80 12.62 17.46
CA ALA A 83 -10.59 14.01 17.12
C ALA A 83 -11.12 14.97 18.20
N GLU A 84 -12.28 14.69 18.80
CA GLU A 84 -12.83 15.45 19.94
C GLU A 84 -11.90 15.36 21.16
N ALA A 85 -11.33 14.18 21.41
CA ALA A 85 -10.33 13.98 22.45
C ALA A 85 -9.07 14.81 22.18
N ALA A 86 -8.58 14.85 20.94
CA ALA A 86 -7.43 15.67 20.56
C ALA A 86 -7.73 17.18 20.67
N LEU A 87 -8.93 17.60 20.29
CA LEU A 87 -9.38 19.00 20.37
C LEU A 87 -9.47 19.50 21.82
N SER A 88 -9.95 18.66 22.74
CA SER A 88 -10.12 19.01 24.15
C SER A 88 -8.82 18.96 24.95
N GLN A 89 -7.87 18.10 24.57
CA GLN A 89 -6.63 17.87 25.33
C GLN A 89 -5.43 18.69 24.83
N SER A 90 -5.44 19.11 23.56
CA SER A 90 -4.30 19.82 22.97
C SER A 90 -4.38 21.34 23.17
N SER A 91 -3.25 21.96 23.51
CA SER A 91 -3.06 23.42 23.45
C SER A 91 -2.40 23.90 22.15
N ASP A 92 -1.99 22.98 21.27
CA ASP A 92 -1.39 23.32 19.97
C ASP A 92 -2.49 23.74 18.98
N PRO A 93 -2.44 24.98 18.43
CA PRO A 93 -3.46 25.48 17.52
C PRO A 93 -3.56 24.69 16.21
N GLU A 94 -2.46 24.11 15.71
CA GLU A 94 -2.48 23.29 14.49
C GLU A 94 -3.15 21.95 14.74
N ILE A 95 -2.90 21.32 15.89
CA ILE A 95 -3.60 20.08 16.28
C ILE A 95 -5.10 20.36 16.44
N GLN A 96 -5.48 21.44 17.09
CA GLN A 96 -6.90 21.81 17.23
C GLN A 96 -7.55 22.10 15.88
N ARG A 97 -6.85 22.75 14.94
CA ARG A 97 -7.34 23.01 13.58
C ARG A 97 -7.55 21.70 12.82
N LEU A 98 -6.60 20.77 12.90
CA LEU A 98 -6.71 19.45 12.30
C LEU A 98 -7.89 18.67 12.88
N ALA A 99 -8.03 18.65 14.20
CA ALA A 99 -9.13 17.95 14.88
C ALA A 99 -10.50 18.44 14.42
N ARG A 100 -10.71 19.77 14.36
CA ARG A 100 -11.94 20.36 13.80
C ARG A 100 -12.19 19.93 12.35
N SER A 101 -11.16 19.97 11.51
CA SER A 101 -11.28 19.54 10.11
C SER A 101 -11.66 18.07 9.98
N ILE A 102 -11.16 17.20 10.85
CA ILE A 102 -11.50 15.77 10.86
C ILE A 102 -12.96 15.58 11.28
N ILE A 103 -13.40 16.23 12.36
CA ILE A 103 -14.79 16.18 12.83
C ILE A 103 -15.75 16.60 11.71
N ASP A 104 -15.47 17.73 11.05
CA ASP A 104 -16.30 18.26 9.97
C ASP A 104 -16.35 17.32 8.76
N ALA A 105 -15.20 16.77 8.35
CA ALA A 105 -15.13 15.86 7.20
C ALA A 105 -15.88 14.55 7.47
N ARG A 106 -15.58 13.89 8.60
CA ARG A 106 -16.20 12.60 8.94
C ARG A 106 -17.70 12.73 9.17
N SER A 107 -18.17 13.85 9.72
CA SER A 107 -19.61 14.13 9.88
C SER A 107 -20.34 14.26 8.53
N ARG A 108 -19.72 14.92 7.54
CA ARG A 108 -20.28 14.99 6.17
C ARG A 108 -20.31 13.62 5.51
N GLU A 109 -19.21 12.88 5.58
CA GLU A 109 -19.11 11.52 5.02
C GLU A 109 -20.14 10.56 5.65
N ILE A 110 -20.42 10.67 6.96
CA ILE A 110 -21.51 9.91 7.61
C ILE A 110 -22.86 10.24 6.97
N THR A 111 -23.14 11.51 6.70
CA THR A 111 -24.39 11.95 6.08
C THR A 111 -24.50 11.38 4.65
N GLU A 112 -23.41 11.40 3.89
CA GLU A 112 -23.34 10.80 2.55
C GLU A 112 -23.58 9.29 2.61
N LEU A 113 -22.88 8.57 3.49
CA LEU A 113 -23.04 7.12 3.69
C LEU A 113 -24.47 6.75 4.11
N GLN A 114 -25.16 7.58 4.87
CA GLN A 114 -26.57 7.35 5.23
C GLN A 114 -27.50 7.39 4.01
N THR A 115 -27.17 8.13 2.96
CA THR A 115 -27.95 8.15 1.72
C THR A 115 -27.84 6.85 0.92
N TRP A 116 -26.82 6.03 1.20
CA TRP A 116 -26.60 4.75 0.53
C TRP A 116 -27.37 3.61 1.20
N LYS A 117 -27.98 3.84 2.37
CA LYS A 117 -28.84 2.85 3.01
C LYS A 117 -30.13 2.70 2.19
N PRO A 118 -30.54 1.47 1.83
CA PRO A 118 -31.85 1.25 1.21
C PRO A 118 -32.95 1.81 2.11
N ALA A 119 -33.99 2.40 1.52
CA ALA A 119 -35.20 2.75 2.27
C ALA A 119 -35.73 1.49 2.97
N ALA A 120 -36.04 1.62 4.27
CA ALA A 120 -36.69 0.54 5.02
C ALA A 120 -38.01 0.19 4.29
N ARG A 121 -38.11 -1.05 3.81
CA ARG A 121 -39.36 -1.58 3.24
C ARG A 121 -40.29 -2.04 4.34
#